data_AF-Q4L9X2-F1
#
_entry.id   AF-Q4L9X2-F1
#
_cell.length_a   1.000
_cell.length_b   1.000
_cell.length_c   1.000
_cell.angle_alpha   90.00
_cell.angle_beta   90.00
_cell.angle_gamma   90.00
#
_symmetry.space_group_name_H-M   'P 1'
#
loop_
_entity.id
_entity.type
_entity.pdbx_description
1 polymer ?
#
loop_
_entity_poly.entity_id
_entity_poly.type
_entity_poly.pdbx_seq_one_letter_code
_entity_poly.pdbx_strand_id
1 'polypeptide(L)'
;MSRQSRKDKKELKGLAENLLVDYELRNQANDNLDKSLHNIDVMRENIDNQINMKKDLLNELRNRRLNNTQLQDSNLTKFNDEVLKNKLRDGQIYASKSIDLVETNSVKTIDIDRDDFNSYEYNRQFALENNIDLTSPFLNLYSKHEQVEVARKMIEKFDLLELEKEDYGFAACAALIAGIVDCALVGTISHNNPSVLQKKVDEKFYSIVQKYSNNRELPELKAKFEKVQSRKDVSSEYIKKLENKIKAIENGTQSRKDMVGYLEKTYRVKYDAVHDKSIAGMYVNNHHNASLAHDFSPLGLLVGIMDQLTGKSTFISAKTGEISRIATNNKNTELQGNIIQKIIGATNNWFGHCMSDIVGSSGSKGRGQGLPAPFWSYLQKLNFGKVKLSNNKELSIGQLTDWMFQNGYDTRAFVAELIPVIIFETLIRCYWFYKQKFYYGKSFKESLSIANSRELSRLLLVGNATFTSIDTTHATIKGVIKTGGHGVDIGTFVMTVNKPGLVDLGFRSFQNARLELKHKKHVNKIIDEDIVVEYKRVMSSRGVFE
;
A
#
# COMPACT_ATOMS: atom_id res chain seq x y z
N MET A 1 -27.73 10.95 -39.75
CA MET A 1 -26.68 11.86 -40.25
C MET A 1 -26.72 11.86 -41.77
N SER A 2 -26.93 13.01 -42.39
CA SER A 2 -26.86 13.15 -43.86
C SER A 2 -25.44 12.88 -44.37
N ARG A 3 -25.31 12.57 -45.67
CA ARG A 3 -24.01 12.36 -46.34
C ARG A 3 -23.12 13.61 -46.24
N GLN A 4 -23.76 14.78 -46.25
CA GLN A 4 -23.12 16.09 -46.05
C GLN A 4 -22.52 16.22 -44.65
N SER A 5 -23.30 15.93 -43.60
CA SER A 5 -22.85 15.97 -42.20
C SER A 5 -21.63 15.08 -41.90
N ARG A 6 -21.46 13.97 -42.62
CA ARG A 6 -20.27 13.11 -42.49
C ARG A 6 -19.04 13.69 -43.19
N LYS A 7 -19.25 14.36 -44.34
CA LYS A 7 -18.19 15.04 -45.09
C LYS A 7 -17.66 16.23 -44.30
N ASP A 8 -18.57 17.06 -43.80
CA ASP A 8 -18.24 18.22 -42.96
C ASP A 8 -17.48 17.79 -41.69
N LYS A 9 -17.89 16.70 -41.03
CA LYS A 9 -17.18 16.17 -39.85
C LYS A 9 -15.75 15.70 -40.16
N LYS A 10 -15.52 15.13 -41.34
CA LYS A 10 -14.19 14.65 -41.77
C LYS A 10 -13.27 15.84 -42.11
N GLU A 11 -13.80 16.82 -42.83
CA GLU A 11 -13.08 18.06 -43.16
C GLU A 11 -12.74 18.86 -41.88
N LEU A 12 -13.67 18.92 -40.92
CA LEU A 12 -13.45 19.55 -39.61
C LEU A 12 -12.34 18.90 -38.79
N LYS A 13 -12.31 17.57 -38.72
CA LYS A 13 -11.21 16.86 -38.06
C LYS A 13 -9.88 17.12 -38.77
N GLY A 14 -9.92 17.25 -40.10
CA GLY A 14 -8.78 17.65 -40.92
C GLY A 14 -8.19 19.00 -40.55
N LEU A 15 -9.04 20.03 -40.53
CA LEU A 15 -8.62 21.39 -40.20
C LEU A 15 -8.07 21.50 -38.78
N ALA A 16 -8.70 20.83 -37.80
CA ALA A 16 -8.23 20.85 -36.41
C ALA A 16 -6.89 20.14 -36.21
N GLU A 17 -6.66 19.03 -36.93
CA GLU A 17 -5.35 18.35 -36.92
C GLU A 17 -4.27 19.25 -37.54
N ASN A 18 -4.55 19.92 -38.67
CA ASN A 18 -3.61 20.88 -39.27
C ASN A 18 -3.28 22.05 -38.32
N LEU A 19 -4.31 22.70 -37.76
CA LEU A 19 -4.16 23.80 -36.81
C LEU A 19 -3.37 23.40 -35.56
N LEU A 20 -3.53 22.16 -35.09
CA LEU A 20 -2.80 21.66 -33.93
C LEU A 20 -1.31 21.55 -34.23
N VAL A 21 -0.93 21.04 -35.42
CA VAL A 21 0.47 20.98 -35.83
C VAL A 21 1.07 22.39 -35.89
N ASP A 22 0.37 23.35 -36.49
CA ASP A 22 0.82 24.74 -36.58
C ASP A 22 1.00 25.40 -35.18
N TYR A 23 0.06 25.15 -34.27
CA TYR A 23 0.11 25.67 -32.90
C TYR A 23 1.29 25.09 -32.11
N GLU A 24 1.55 23.78 -32.25
CA GLU A 24 2.66 23.12 -31.57
C GLU A 24 4.02 23.60 -32.09
N LEU A 25 4.15 23.79 -33.41
CA LEU A 25 5.34 24.41 -34.00
C LEU A 25 5.59 25.82 -33.46
N ARG A 26 4.54 26.62 -33.32
CA ARG A 26 4.64 27.96 -32.72
C ARG A 26 5.10 27.90 -31.27
N ASN A 27 4.59 26.95 -30.48
CA ASN A 27 4.99 26.79 -29.08
C ASN A 27 6.46 26.37 -28.94
N GLN A 28 6.92 25.44 -29.79
CA GLN A 28 8.32 25.02 -29.81
C GLN A 28 9.25 26.18 -30.21
N ALA A 29 8.84 27.02 -31.17
CA ALA A 29 9.57 28.22 -31.54
C ALA A 29 9.65 29.23 -30.37
N ASN A 30 8.54 29.46 -29.66
CA ASN A 30 8.50 30.34 -28.49
C ASN A 30 9.38 29.82 -27.35
N ASP A 31 9.35 28.52 -27.04
CA ASP A 31 10.20 27.92 -25.99
C ASP A 31 11.69 28.08 -26.29
N ASN A 32 12.09 27.94 -27.55
CA ASN A 32 13.47 28.23 -27.98
C ASN A 32 13.84 29.71 -27.87
N LEU A 33 12.89 30.60 -28.13
CA LEU A 33 13.08 32.04 -28.01
C LEU A 33 13.22 32.43 -26.53
N ASP A 34 12.42 31.85 -25.64
CA ASP A 34 12.51 32.03 -24.18
C ASP A 34 13.84 31.50 -23.63
N LYS A 35 14.30 30.32 -24.07
CA LYS A 35 15.64 29.81 -23.72
C LYS A 35 16.75 30.74 -24.21
N SER A 36 16.59 31.32 -25.40
CA SER A 36 17.56 32.28 -25.95
C SER A 36 17.56 33.59 -25.15
N LEU A 37 16.40 34.11 -24.76
CA LEU A 37 16.27 35.28 -23.90
C LEU A 37 16.89 35.02 -22.52
N HIS A 38 16.62 33.86 -21.93
CA HIS A 38 17.25 33.45 -20.68
C HIS A 38 18.77 33.39 -20.80
N ASN A 39 19.30 32.78 -21.86
CA ASN A 39 20.73 32.76 -22.13
C ASN A 39 21.32 34.17 -22.27
N ILE A 40 20.62 35.09 -22.94
CA ILE A 40 21.00 36.50 -23.06
C ILE A 40 21.03 37.18 -21.68
N ASP A 41 20.02 36.94 -20.84
CA ASP A 41 19.96 37.52 -19.49
C ASP A 41 21.09 36.99 -18.59
N VAL A 42 21.37 35.68 -18.63
CA VAL A 42 22.50 35.08 -17.90
C VAL A 42 23.83 35.66 -18.38
N MET A 43 24.01 35.85 -19.69
CA MET A 43 25.19 36.53 -20.23
C MET A 43 25.28 37.97 -19.72
N ARG A 44 24.17 38.70 -19.75
CA ARG A 44 24.11 40.10 -19.32
C ARG A 44 24.46 40.25 -17.84
N GLU A 45 23.87 39.43 -16.99
CA GLU A 45 24.16 39.41 -15.55
C GLU A 45 25.63 39.10 -15.28
N ASN A 46 26.20 38.13 -15.97
CA ASN A 46 27.63 37.83 -15.83
C ASN A 46 28.51 39.01 -16.27
N ILE A 47 28.19 39.67 -17.38
CA ILE A 47 28.90 40.87 -17.84
C ILE A 47 28.76 42.02 -16.83
N ASP A 48 27.56 42.25 -16.31
CA ASP A 48 27.31 43.29 -15.31
C ASP A 48 28.09 43.03 -14.01
N ASN A 49 28.15 41.78 -13.56
CA ASN A 49 28.96 41.37 -12.41
C ASN A 49 30.46 41.61 -12.65
N GLN A 50 30.96 41.28 -13.85
CA GLN A 50 32.35 41.60 -14.22
C GLN A 50 32.61 43.11 -14.25
N ILE A 51 31.66 43.92 -14.74
CA ILE A 51 31.76 45.38 -14.74
C ILE A 51 31.79 45.91 -13.31
N ASN A 52 30.93 45.42 -12.42
CA ASN A 52 30.87 45.85 -11.03
C ASN A 52 32.16 45.50 -10.27
N MET A 53 32.69 44.29 -10.43
CA MET A 53 34.00 43.93 -9.87
C MET A 53 35.13 44.84 -10.38
N LYS A 54 35.13 45.18 -11.67
CA LYS A 54 36.12 46.12 -12.24
C LYS A 54 35.97 47.52 -11.67
N LYS A 55 34.74 48.00 -11.44
CA LYS A 55 34.46 49.29 -10.79
C LYS A 55 34.95 49.29 -9.34
N ASP A 56 34.68 48.23 -8.59
CA ASP A 56 35.12 48.09 -7.20
C ASP A 56 36.65 48.07 -7.10
N LEU A 57 37.32 47.32 -7.99
CA LEU A 57 38.77 47.31 -8.08
C LEU A 57 39.32 48.70 -8.40
N LEU A 58 38.70 49.42 -9.34
CA LEU A 58 39.10 50.78 -9.70
C LEU A 58 38.95 51.76 -8.54
N ASN A 59 37.85 51.65 -7.76
CA ASN A 59 37.62 52.47 -6.58
C ASN A 59 38.66 52.19 -5.49
N GLU A 60 39.00 50.93 -5.26
CA GLU A 60 40.03 50.55 -4.27
C GLU A 60 41.42 51.07 -4.68
N LEU A 61 41.78 50.95 -5.96
CA LEU A 61 43.01 51.51 -6.51
C LEU A 61 43.05 53.05 -6.39
N ARG A 62 41.91 53.73 -6.56
CA ARG A 62 41.79 55.18 -6.34
C ARG A 62 41.96 55.54 -4.87
N ASN A 63 41.30 54.83 -3.96
CA ASN A 63 41.43 55.03 -2.51
C ASN A 63 42.88 54.82 -2.04
N ARG A 64 43.56 53.79 -2.57
CA ARG A 64 45.00 53.58 -2.33
C ARG A 64 45.83 54.78 -2.76
N ARG A 65 45.58 55.33 -3.96
CA ARG A 65 46.30 56.50 -4.47
C ARG A 65 46.11 57.73 -3.57
N LEU A 66 44.91 57.93 -3.03
CA LEU A 66 44.59 59.04 -2.14
C LEU A 66 45.22 58.87 -0.74
N ASN A 67 45.22 57.65 -0.21
CA ASN A 67 45.74 57.34 1.14
C ASN A 67 47.28 57.25 1.21
N ASN A 68 47.97 57.09 0.08
CA ASN A 68 49.44 57.08 0.02
C ASN A 68 50.10 58.43 0.36
N THR A 69 49.29 59.47 0.63
CA THR A 69 49.73 60.84 0.93
C THR A 69 49.78 61.16 2.43
N GLN A 70 49.33 60.25 3.31
CA GLN A 70 49.41 60.42 4.77
C GLN A 70 50.21 59.27 5.41
N LEU A 71 51.16 59.62 6.28
CA LEU A 71 52.01 58.71 7.03
C LEU A 71 51.18 57.62 7.72
N GLN A 72 51.29 56.36 7.28
CA GLN A 72 50.59 55.24 7.92
C GLN A 72 51.40 53.96 8.05
N ASP A 73 51.00 53.25 9.10
CA ASP A 73 51.55 52.09 9.77
C ASP A 73 51.82 50.88 8.85
N SER A 74 53.02 50.29 8.97
CA SER A 74 53.52 49.24 8.07
C SER A 74 52.67 47.95 8.03
N ASN A 75 51.92 47.69 9.10
CA ASN A 75 51.02 46.53 9.19
C ASN A 75 49.71 46.76 8.42
N LEU A 76 49.21 48.00 8.37
CA LEU A 76 47.98 48.35 7.66
C LEU A 76 48.19 48.30 6.14
N THR A 77 49.37 48.71 5.67
CA THR A 77 49.75 48.64 4.25
C THR A 77 49.82 47.19 3.76
N LYS A 78 50.36 46.27 4.56
CA LYS A 78 50.44 44.84 4.22
C LYS A 78 49.07 44.18 4.14
N PHE A 79 48.18 44.47 5.09
CA PHE A 79 46.80 43.96 5.08
C PHE A 79 46.04 44.42 3.83
N ASN A 80 46.14 45.71 3.49
CA ASN A 80 45.49 46.25 2.30
C ASN A 80 46.05 45.67 0.98
N ASP A 81 47.36 45.39 0.91
CA ASP A 81 47.97 44.72 -0.24
C ASP A 81 47.51 43.27 -0.40
N GLU A 82 47.28 42.56 0.71
CA GLU A 82 46.77 41.19 0.70
C GLU A 82 45.30 41.14 0.26
N VAL A 83 44.47 42.05 0.76
CA VAL A 83 43.07 42.22 0.33
C VAL A 83 42.98 42.53 -1.17
N LEU A 84 43.83 43.43 -1.68
CA LEU A 84 43.86 43.78 -3.10
C LEU A 84 44.30 42.60 -3.98
N LYS A 85 45.32 41.85 -3.55
CA LYS A 85 45.77 40.64 -4.25
C LYS A 85 44.69 39.56 -4.30
N ASN A 86 43.97 39.35 -3.21
CA ASN A 86 42.87 38.39 -3.17
C ASN A 86 41.74 38.80 -4.10
N LYS A 87 41.31 40.07 -4.08
CA LYS A 87 40.29 40.58 -5.02
C LYS A 87 40.71 40.52 -6.49
N LEU A 88 41.98 40.77 -6.80
CA LEU A 88 42.53 40.62 -8.15
C LEU A 88 42.48 39.16 -8.61
N ARG A 89 42.82 38.23 -7.72
CA ARG A 89 42.75 36.79 -7.99
C ARG A 89 41.31 36.35 -8.20
N ASP A 90 40.38 36.81 -7.38
CA ASP A 90 38.95 36.55 -7.54
C ASP A 90 38.44 37.12 -8.88
N GLY A 91 38.84 38.34 -9.25
CA GLY A 91 38.55 38.95 -10.55
C GLY A 91 39.03 38.14 -11.75
N GLN A 92 40.23 37.56 -11.66
CA GLN A 92 40.76 36.67 -12.70
C GLN A 92 39.99 35.36 -12.79
N ILE A 93 39.62 34.78 -11.64
CA ILE A 93 38.83 33.54 -11.58
C ILE A 93 37.45 33.74 -12.21
N TYR A 94 36.74 34.81 -11.84
CA TYR A 94 35.42 35.14 -12.40
C TYR A 94 35.46 35.47 -13.90
N ALA A 95 36.51 36.14 -14.38
CA ALA A 95 36.67 36.42 -15.81
C ALA A 95 36.98 35.16 -16.65
N SER A 96 37.51 34.11 -16.02
CA SER A 96 37.87 32.85 -16.68
C SER A 96 36.76 31.78 -16.68
N LYS A 97 35.64 32.03 -15.97
CA LYS A 97 34.56 31.05 -15.82
C LYS A 97 33.73 30.96 -17.10
N SER A 98 33.58 29.76 -17.64
CA SER A 98 32.65 29.50 -18.74
C SER A 98 31.20 29.72 -18.29
N ILE A 99 30.39 30.28 -19.18
CA ILE A 99 28.94 30.44 -18.95
C ILE A 99 28.27 29.18 -19.50
N ASP A 100 27.58 28.44 -18.63
CA ASP A 100 26.75 27.32 -19.06
C ASP A 100 25.41 27.86 -19.56
N LEU A 101 25.13 27.65 -20.84
CA LEU A 101 23.92 28.11 -21.51
C LEU A 101 23.00 26.93 -21.77
N VAL A 102 21.69 27.20 -21.78
CA VAL A 102 20.68 26.20 -22.13
C VAL A 102 20.72 25.96 -23.64
N GLU A 103 20.84 24.71 -24.06
CA GLU A 103 20.87 24.32 -25.47
C GLU A 103 19.50 24.57 -26.13
N THR A 104 19.50 25.21 -27.31
CA THR A 104 18.30 25.45 -28.11
C THR A 104 18.17 24.39 -29.19
N ASN A 105 16.95 23.89 -29.40
CA ASN A 105 16.69 22.82 -30.36
C ASN A 105 16.38 23.41 -31.74
N SER A 106 16.77 22.75 -32.83
CA SER A 106 16.30 23.14 -34.17
C SER A 106 14.82 22.83 -34.34
N VAL A 107 13.99 23.83 -34.69
CA VAL A 107 12.57 23.60 -35.05
C VAL A 107 12.49 23.27 -36.52
N LYS A 108 12.01 22.06 -36.86
CA LYS A 108 11.69 21.71 -38.25
C LYS A 108 10.33 22.28 -38.57
N THR A 109 10.25 23.13 -39.59
CA THR A 109 8.98 23.71 -40.06
C THR A 109 8.36 22.89 -41.18
N ILE A 110 7.07 23.07 -41.41
CA ILE A 110 6.34 22.53 -42.56
C ILE A 110 6.89 23.16 -43.85
N ASP A 111 7.05 22.36 -44.89
CA ASP A 111 7.44 22.84 -46.22
C ASP A 111 6.21 23.39 -46.95
N ILE A 112 6.12 24.72 -47.02
CA ILE A 112 4.98 25.46 -47.59
C ILE A 112 5.00 25.54 -49.13
N ASP A 113 6.13 25.23 -49.76
CA ASP A 113 6.30 25.33 -51.22
C ASP A 113 5.91 24.03 -51.94
N ARG A 114 5.43 23.04 -51.19
CA ARG A 114 5.05 21.71 -51.71
C ARG A 114 3.61 21.72 -52.22
N ASP A 115 3.37 21.13 -53.39
CA ASP A 115 2.04 21.06 -54.02
C ASP A 115 0.95 20.39 -53.14
N ASP A 116 1.36 19.57 -52.17
CA ASP A 116 0.50 18.83 -51.23
C ASP A 116 0.55 19.37 -49.79
N PHE A 117 1.09 20.56 -49.54
CA PHE A 117 1.29 21.10 -48.18
C PHE A 117 -0.01 21.15 -47.35
N ASN A 118 -1.15 21.37 -48.03
CA ASN A 118 -2.47 21.48 -47.40
C ASN A 118 -3.21 20.13 -47.33
N SER A 119 -2.51 19.02 -47.61
CA SER A 119 -3.08 17.69 -47.56
C SER A 119 -3.11 17.13 -46.13
N TYR A 120 -4.21 16.45 -45.82
CA TYR A 120 -4.40 15.79 -44.52
C TYR A 120 -3.34 14.71 -44.23
N GLU A 121 -2.88 14.04 -45.28
CA GLU A 121 -1.91 12.94 -45.17
C GLU A 121 -0.52 13.45 -44.80
N TYR A 122 -0.11 14.58 -45.38
CA TYR A 122 1.17 15.20 -45.09
C TYR A 122 1.28 15.68 -43.64
N ASN A 123 0.28 16.41 -43.13
CA ASN A 123 0.30 16.91 -41.73
C ASN A 123 0.26 15.77 -40.69
N ARG A 124 -0.43 14.67 -40.99
CA ARG A 124 -0.40 13.48 -40.12
C ARG A 124 0.95 12.80 -40.11
N GLN A 125 1.58 12.69 -41.27
CA GLN A 125 2.91 12.11 -41.39
C GLN A 125 3.93 12.97 -40.65
N PHE A 126 3.86 14.29 -40.82
CA PHE A 126 4.68 15.24 -40.09
C PHE A 126 4.47 15.17 -38.56
N ALA A 127 3.22 15.08 -38.10
CA ALA A 127 2.90 14.93 -36.68
C ALA A 127 3.46 13.63 -36.10
N LEU A 128 3.38 12.51 -36.83
CA LEU A 128 3.96 11.22 -36.42
C LEU A 128 5.48 11.27 -36.33
N GLU A 129 6.15 11.89 -37.31
CA GLU A 129 7.60 12.05 -37.34
C GLU A 129 8.11 12.97 -36.21
N ASN A 130 7.28 13.91 -35.75
CA ASN A 130 7.62 14.88 -34.70
C ASN A 130 6.93 14.62 -33.34
N ASN A 131 6.34 13.43 -33.13
CA ASN A 131 5.65 13.02 -31.90
C ASN A 131 4.54 13.99 -31.41
N ILE A 132 3.82 14.64 -32.32
CA ILE A 132 2.68 15.51 -32.00
C ILE A 132 1.43 14.65 -31.81
N ASP A 133 0.81 14.74 -30.63
CA ASP A 133 -0.36 13.92 -30.28
C ASP A 133 -1.65 14.43 -30.94
N LEU A 134 -2.08 13.72 -31.98
CA LEU A 134 -3.32 14.00 -32.73
C LEU A 134 -4.56 13.26 -32.17
N THR A 135 -4.49 12.61 -31.00
CA THR A 135 -5.64 11.83 -30.50
C THR A 135 -6.85 12.68 -30.13
N SER A 136 -6.63 13.87 -29.57
CA SER A 136 -7.68 14.87 -29.26
C SER A 136 -7.30 16.24 -29.83
N PRO A 137 -7.38 16.44 -31.17
CA PRO A 137 -6.91 17.65 -31.83
C PRO A 137 -7.55 18.93 -31.29
N PHE A 138 -8.84 18.84 -30.94
CA PHE A 138 -9.63 19.95 -30.45
C PHE A 138 -9.27 20.38 -29.02
N LEU A 139 -8.92 19.43 -28.14
CA LEU A 139 -8.48 19.74 -26.77
C LEU A 139 -7.07 20.33 -26.77
N ASN A 140 -6.19 19.76 -27.61
CA ASN A 140 -4.79 20.13 -27.67
C ASN A 140 -4.54 21.51 -28.31
N LEU A 141 -5.56 22.10 -28.97
CA LEU A 141 -5.52 23.48 -29.45
C LEU A 141 -5.63 24.53 -28.33
N TYR A 142 -6.20 24.18 -27.18
CA TYR A 142 -6.25 25.07 -26.02
C TYR A 142 -4.90 25.11 -25.31
N SER A 143 -4.53 26.26 -24.73
CA SER A 143 -3.36 26.34 -23.85
C SER A 143 -3.54 25.44 -22.62
N LYS A 144 -2.45 25.02 -21.97
CA LYS A 144 -2.54 24.16 -20.76
C LYS A 144 -3.39 24.79 -19.65
N HIS A 145 -3.41 26.12 -19.55
CA HIS A 145 -4.25 26.82 -18.58
C HIS A 145 -5.74 26.72 -18.94
N GLU A 146 -6.09 26.97 -20.20
CA GLU A 146 -7.47 26.85 -20.70
C GLU A 146 -7.98 25.41 -20.64
N GLN A 147 -7.12 24.42 -20.95
CA GLN A 147 -7.47 23.01 -20.78
C GLN A 147 -7.84 22.71 -19.32
N VAL A 148 -7.07 23.24 -18.36
CA VAL A 148 -7.34 23.08 -16.92
C VAL A 148 -8.62 23.81 -16.52
N GLU A 149 -8.85 25.02 -17.02
CA GLU A 149 -10.04 25.82 -16.70
C GLU A 149 -11.32 25.20 -17.28
N VAL A 150 -11.29 24.76 -18.55
CA VAL A 150 -12.39 24.05 -19.22
C VAL A 150 -12.66 22.73 -18.52
N ALA A 151 -11.61 21.95 -18.20
CA ALA A 151 -11.76 20.73 -17.43
C ALA A 151 -12.37 21.00 -16.06
N ARG A 152 -11.92 22.04 -15.34
CA ARG A 152 -12.46 22.43 -14.03
C ARG A 152 -13.94 22.79 -14.13
N LYS A 153 -14.32 23.65 -15.09
CA LYS A 153 -15.73 24.07 -15.29
C LYS A 153 -16.61 22.91 -15.72
N MET A 154 -16.11 21.97 -16.54
CA MET A 154 -16.87 20.77 -16.89
C MET A 154 -17.02 19.84 -15.68
N ILE A 155 -15.95 19.60 -14.93
CA ILE A 155 -16.02 18.82 -13.68
C ILE A 155 -17.04 19.44 -12.72
N GLU A 156 -16.96 20.75 -12.45
CA GLU A 156 -17.88 21.47 -11.55
C GLU A 156 -19.34 21.41 -12.03
N LYS A 157 -19.58 21.36 -13.35
CA LYS A 157 -20.94 21.24 -13.93
C LYS A 157 -21.50 19.82 -13.88
N PHE A 158 -20.65 18.79 -13.87
CA PHE A 158 -21.04 17.38 -13.94
C PHE A 158 -20.84 16.60 -12.63
N ASP A 159 -20.07 17.12 -11.68
CA ASP A 159 -19.77 16.48 -10.39
C ASP A 159 -20.62 17.14 -9.28
N LEU A 160 -21.77 16.53 -8.99
CA LEU A 160 -22.68 16.97 -7.90
C LEU A 160 -22.20 16.57 -6.49
N LEU A 161 -20.96 16.08 -6.35
CA LEU A 161 -20.46 15.48 -5.11
C LEU A 161 -18.98 15.80 -4.88
N GLU A 162 -18.71 17.08 -4.62
CA GLU A 162 -17.42 17.49 -4.08
C GLU A 162 -17.33 17.17 -2.59
N LEU A 163 -16.21 16.59 -2.17
CA LEU A 163 -15.90 16.42 -0.76
C LEU A 163 -15.55 17.77 -0.14
N GLU A 164 -16.24 18.10 0.94
CA GLU A 164 -16.01 19.29 1.75
C GLU A 164 -14.85 19.07 2.72
N LYS A 165 -14.30 20.15 3.29
CA LYS A 165 -13.17 20.06 4.24
C LYS A 165 -13.55 19.24 5.47
N GLU A 166 -14.80 19.33 5.87
CA GLU A 166 -15.42 18.62 6.98
C GLU A 166 -15.43 17.10 6.75
N ASP A 167 -15.56 16.64 5.50
CA ASP A 167 -15.51 15.21 5.18
C ASP A 167 -14.12 14.64 5.46
N TYR A 168 -13.07 15.35 5.02
CA TYR A 168 -11.69 14.98 5.29
C TYR A 168 -11.36 15.09 6.78
N GLY A 169 -11.87 16.13 7.44
CA GLY A 169 -11.76 16.31 8.88
C GLY A 169 -12.38 15.13 9.66
N PHE A 170 -13.57 14.69 9.27
CA PHE A 170 -14.21 13.52 9.88
C PHE A 170 -13.38 12.26 9.68
N ALA A 171 -12.91 12.00 8.46
CA ALA A 171 -12.09 10.83 8.16
C ALA A 171 -10.78 10.81 8.97
N ALA A 172 -10.10 11.94 9.08
CA ALA A 172 -8.90 12.10 9.88
C ALA A 172 -9.18 11.88 11.38
N CYS A 173 -10.26 12.47 11.92
CA CYS A 173 -10.64 12.29 13.33
C CYS A 173 -11.01 10.84 13.67
N ALA A 174 -11.78 10.16 12.81
CA ALA A 174 -12.12 8.75 12.99
C ALA A 174 -10.87 7.87 13.04
N ALA A 175 -9.91 8.14 12.14
CA ALA A 175 -8.63 7.44 12.10
C ALA A 175 -7.71 7.78 13.27
N LEU A 176 -7.70 9.02 13.74
CA LEU A 176 -6.96 9.46 14.92
C LEU A 176 -7.42 8.66 16.15
N ILE A 177 -8.73 8.54 16.35
CA ILE A 177 -9.31 7.74 17.44
C ILE A 177 -8.84 6.30 17.35
N ALA A 178 -8.90 5.68 16.16
CA ALA A 178 -8.43 4.31 15.97
C ALA A 178 -6.92 4.18 16.20
N GLY A 179 -6.10 5.15 15.80
CA GLY A 179 -4.66 5.17 16.06
C GLY A 179 -4.34 5.21 17.55
N ILE A 180 -5.10 6.00 18.32
CA ILE A 180 -4.98 6.04 19.78
C ILE A 180 -5.39 4.69 20.40
N VAL A 181 -6.48 4.10 19.93
CA VAL A 181 -6.95 2.77 20.37
C VAL A 181 -5.90 1.70 20.09
N ASP A 182 -5.27 1.73 18.91
CA ASP A 182 -4.20 0.82 18.55
C ASP A 182 -2.99 1.00 19.49
N CYS A 183 -2.47 2.22 19.63
CA CYS A 183 -1.33 2.52 20.50
C CYS A 183 -1.55 2.09 21.96
N ALA A 184 -2.77 2.27 22.48
CA ALA A 184 -3.10 2.01 23.88
C ALA A 184 -3.47 0.54 24.16
N LEU A 185 -4.23 -0.09 23.25
CA LEU A 185 -4.83 -1.41 23.50
C LEU A 185 -4.15 -2.56 22.74
N VAL A 186 -3.60 -2.29 21.54
CA VAL A 186 -2.85 -3.26 20.73
C VAL A 186 -1.36 -3.14 21.03
N GLY A 187 -0.77 -1.97 20.80
CA GLY A 187 0.63 -1.68 21.09
C GLY A 187 1.59 -2.70 20.49
N THR A 188 2.62 -3.08 21.27
CA THR A 188 3.61 -4.07 20.81
C THR A 188 3.11 -5.50 21.02
N ILE A 189 3.00 -6.26 19.93
CA ILE A 189 2.65 -7.67 19.97
C ILE A 189 3.75 -8.46 20.67
N SER A 190 3.36 -9.36 21.56
CA SER A 190 4.31 -10.22 22.28
C SER A 190 3.65 -11.53 22.70
N HIS A 191 4.41 -12.63 22.57
CA HIS A 191 3.99 -13.94 23.06
C HIS A 191 3.88 -14.01 24.60
N ASN A 192 4.84 -13.42 25.33
CA ASN A 192 4.95 -13.59 26.78
C ASN A 192 4.13 -12.57 27.58
N ASN A 193 4.12 -11.32 27.13
CA ASN A 193 3.32 -10.25 27.71
C ASN A 193 2.35 -9.68 26.66
N PRO A 194 1.26 -10.39 26.34
CA PRO A 194 0.30 -9.92 25.34
C PRO A 194 -0.43 -8.67 25.80
N SER A 195 -0.76 -7.80 24.86
CA SER A 195 -1.47 -6.55 25.13
C SER A 195 -2.93 -6.79 25.54
N VAL A 196 -3.62 -5.72 25.98
CA VAL A 196 -5.00 -5.80 26.48
C VAL A 196 -5.94 -6.35 25.39
N LEU A 197 -5.84 -5.85 24.16
CA LEU A 197 -6.69 -6.31 23.08
C LEU A 197 -6.30 -7.71 22.60
N GLN A 198 -5.00 -8.03 22.58
CA GLN A 198 -4.53 -9.37 22.26
C GLN A 198 -5.09 -10.42 23.23
N LYS A 199 -5.08 -10.14 24.54
CA LYS A 199 -5.68 -11.04 25.56
C LYS A 199 -7.17 -11.25 25.33
N LYS A 200 -7.93 -10.18 25.06
CA LYS A 200 -9.37 -10.28 24.78
C LYS A 200 -9.66 -11.08 23.52
N VAL A 201 -8.85 -10.93 22.49
CA VAL A 201 -8.95 -11.71 21.25
C VAL A 201 -8.62 -13.18 21.51
N ASP A 202 -7.54 -13.46 22.25
CA ASP A 202 -7.16 -14.82 22.65
C ASP A 202 -8.30 -15.53 23.42
N GLU A 203 -8.94 -14.85 24.38
CA GLU A 203 -10.11 -15.35 25.11
C GLU A 203 -11.32 -15.60 24.19
N LYS A 204 -11.55 -14.72 23.21
CA LYS A 204 -12.64 -14.90 22.25
C LYS A 204 -12.42 -16.11 21.35
N PHE A 205 -11.20 -16.30 20.86
CA PHE A 205 -10.82 -17.51 20.11
C PHE A 205 -10.98 -18.76 20.97
N TYR A 206 -10.53 -18.71 22.22
CA TYR A 206 -10.75 -19.80 23.17
C TYR A 206 -12.23 -20.17 23.31
N SER A 207 -13.11 -19.18 23.51
CA SER A 207 -14.56 -19.42 23.62
C SER A 207 -15.16 -20.02 22.35
N ILE A 208 -14.71 -19.59 21.16
CA ILE A 208 -15.16 -20.14 19.88
C ILE A 208 -14.75 -21.60 19.75
N VAL A 209 -13.48 -21.92 20.02
CA VAL A 209 -12.96 -23.30 19.95
C VAL A 209 -13.62 -24.19 21.00
N GLN A 210 -13.89 -23.65 22.20
CA GLN A 210 -14.59 -24.38 23.26
C GLN A 210 -16.00 -24.78 22.82
N LYS A 211 -16.77 -23.85 22.24
CA LYS A 211 -18.09 -24.17 21.69
C LYS A 211 -18.01 -25.22 20.57
N TYR A 212 -17.03 -25.08 19.68
CA TYR A 212 -16.83 -26.04 18.59
C TYR A 212 -16.49 -27.44 19.11
N SER A 213 -15.55 -27.54 20.05
CA SER A 213 -15.15 -28.80 20.69
C SER A 213 -16.31 -29.43 21.46
N ASN A 214 -16.99 -28.65 22.31
CA ASN A 214 -18.12 -29.12 23.13
C ASN A 214 -19.23 -29.71 22.28
N ASN A 215 -19.60 -29.04 21.18
CA ASN A 215 -20.63 -29.51 20.26
C ASN A 215 -20.30 -30.85 19.60
N ARG A 216 -19.02 -31.22 19.54
CA ARG A 216 -18.55 -32.49 18.95
C ARG A 216 -18.24 -33.57 19.99
N GLU A 217 -17.59 -33.21 21.09
CA GLU A 217 -17.20 -34.15 22.13
C GLU A 217 -18.40 -34.62 22.96
N LEU A 218 -19.38 -33.73 23.22
CA LEU A 218 -20.52 -34.03 24.10
C LEU A 218 -21.38 -35.22 23.59
N PRO A 219 -21.80 -35.28 22.31
CA PRO A 219 -22.55 -36.43 21.80
C PRO A 219 -21.75 -37.74 21.89
N GLU A 220 -20.45 -37.69 21.61
CA GLU A 220 -19.58 -38.87 21.71
C GLU A 220 -19.45 -39.38 23.14
N LEU A 221 -19.28 -38.46 24.10
CA LEU A 221 -19.19 -38.81 25.52
C LEU A 221 -20.52 -39.34 26.05
N LYS A 222 -21.65 -38.74 25.68
CA LYS A 222 -22.99 -39.24 26.07
C LYS A 222 -23.24 -40.64 25.52
N ALA A 223 -22.97 -40.88 24.24
CA ALA A 223 -23.11 -42.20 23.63
C ALA A 223 -22.16 -43.24 24.27
N LYS A 224 -20.93 -42.84 24.64
CA LYS A 224 -19.99 -43.72 25.37
C LYS A 224 -20.51 -44.02 26.77
N PHE A 225 -21.01 -43.01 27.49
CA PHE A 225 -21.55 -43.13 28.84
C PHE A 225 -22.76 -44.06 28.89
N GLU A 226 -23.73 -43.89 27.98
CA GLU A 226 -24.92 -44.74 27.86
C GLU A 226 -24.56 -46.22 27.65
N LYS A 227 -23.50 -46.51 26.89
CA LYS A 227 -23.02 -47.87 26.63
C LYS A 227 -22.32 -48.52 27.83
N VAL A 228 -21.70 -47.73 28.71
CA VAL A 228 -20.88 -48.25 29.82
C VAL A 228 -21.55 -48.15 31.19
N GLN A 229 -22.53 -47.27 31.38
CA GLN A 229 -23.16 -47.02 32.69
C GLN A 229 -23.80 -48.26 33.32
N SER A 230 -24.31 -49.18 32.49
CA SER A 230 -25.00 -50.41 32.95
C SER A 230 -24.10 -51.65 32.93
N ARG A 231 -22.83 -51.51 32.56
CA ARG A 231 -21.88 -52.62 32.43
C ARG A 231 -21.18 -52.90 33.76
N LYS A 232 -21.38 -54.10 34.32
CA LYS A 232 -20.78 -54.52 35.59
C LYS A 232 -19.27 -54.76 35.53
N ASP A 233 -18.71 -54.93 34.33
CA ASP A 233 -17.30 -55.17 34.08
C ASP A 233 -16.45 -53.89 33.97
N VAL A 234 -17.09 -52.72 33.98
CA VAL A 234 -16.41 -51.42 33.85
C VAL A 234 -16.25 -50.78 35.23
N SER A 235 -15.05 -50.26 35.53
CA SER A 235 -14.75 -49.59 36.80
C SER A 235 -15.68 -48.39 37.04
N SER A 236 -16.23 -48.30 38.26
CA SER A 236 -17.05 -47.18 38.71
C SER A 236 -16.32 -45.83 38.66
N GLU A 237 -15.00 -45.84 38.84
CA GLU A 237 -14.15 -44.64 38.74
C GLU A 237 -14.10 -44.10 37.31
N TYR A 238 -14.06 -45.00 36.31
CA TYR A 238 -14.09 -44.62 34.90
C TYR A 238 -15.43 -44.01 34.50
N ILE A 239 -16.54 -44.58 34.97
CA ILE A 239 -17.90 -44.06 34.74
C ILE A 239 -18.03 -42.66 35.36
N LYS A 240 -17.58 -42.48 36.61
CA LYS A 240 -17.59 -41.18 37.30
C LYS A 240 -16.73 -40.13 36.57
N LYS A 241 -15.60 -40.53 35.99
CA LYS A 241 -14.75 -39.64 35.18
C LYS A 241 -15.45 -39.20 33.90
N LEU A 242 -16.17 -40.09 33.22
CA LEU A 242 -16.98 -39.74 32.05
C LEU A 242 -18.11 -38.77 32.41
N GLU A 243 -18.85 -39.06 33.48
CA GLU A 243 -19.93 -38.20 33.96
C GLU A 243 -19.42 -36.80 34.32
N ASN A 244 -18.29 -36.71 35.03
CA ASN A 244 -17.68 -35.42 35.39
C ASN A 244 -17.25 -34.63 34.14
N LYS A 245 -16.73 -35.31 33.10
CA LYS A 245 -16.40 -34.64 31.83
C LYS A 245 -17.64 -34.11 31.11
N ILE A 246 -18.72 -34.89 31.08
CA ILE A 246 -20.00 -34.46 30.49
C ILE A 246 -20.51 -33.22 31.22
N LYS A 247 -20.57 -33.26 32.56
CA LYS A 247 -21.00 -32.11 33.38
C LYS A 247 -20.10 -30.88 33.17
N ALA A 248 -18.79 -31.06 33.06
CA ALA A 248 -17.86 -29.96 32.80
C ALA A 248 -18.11 -29.30 31.43
N ILE A 249 -18.44 -30.08 30.41
CA ILE A 249 -18.79 -29.56 29.08
C ILE A 249 -20.14 -28.85 29.11
N GLU A 250 -21.16 -29.44 29.74
CA GLU A 250 -22.51 -28.86 29.87
C GLU A 250 -22.49 -27.55 30.65
N ASN A 251 -21.66 -27.46 31.69
CA ASN A 251 -21.49 -26.25 32.49
C ASN A 251 -20.49 -25.25 31.88
N GLY A 252 -19.86 -25.56 30.74
CA GLY A 252 -18.87 -24.70 30.09
C GLY A 252 -17.55 -24.55 30.85
N THR A 253 -17.28 -25.42 31.83
CA THR A 253 -16.08 -25.39 32.70
C THR A 253 -14.98 -26.35 32.24
N GLN A 254 -15.09 -26.91 31.03
CA GLN A 254 -14.05 -27.78 30.46
C GLN A 254 -12.69 -27.06 30.38
N SER A 255 -11.63 -27.75 30.80
CA SER A 255 -10.27 -27.21 30.73
C SER A 255 -9.79 -27.08 29.28
N ARG A 256 -8.97 -26.05 29.00
CA ARG A 256 -8.33 -25.86 27.69
C ARG A 256 -7.55 -27.08 27.24
N LYS A 257 -6.84 -27.73 28.17
CA LYS A 257 -6.04 -28.92 27.89
C LYS A 257 -6.90 -30.09 27.42
N ASP A 258 -8.05 -30.31 28.05
CA ASP A 258 -8.98 -31.37 27.66
C ASP A 258 -9.60 -31.09 26.29
N MET A 259 -10.06 -29.85 26.08
CA MET A 259 -10.65 -29.38 24.82
C MET A 259 -9.67 -29.50 23.64
N VAL A 260 -8.49 -28.90 23.75
CA VAL A 260 -7.47 -28.98 22.69
C VAL A 260 -7.00 -30.42 22.52
N GLY A 261 -6.79 -31.14 23.61
CA GLY A 261 -6.35 -32.53 23.56
C GLY A 261 -7.39 -33.49 22.95
N TYR A 262 -8.68 -33.15 22.99
CA TYR A 262 -9.71 -33.85 22.24
C TYR A 262 -9.56 -33.57 20.74
N LEU A 263 -9.50 -32.30 20.34
CA LEU A 263 -9.36 -31.89 18.94
C LEU A 263 -8.08 -32.45 18.29
N GLU A 264 -6.93 -32.35 18.95
CA GLU A 264 -5.64 -32.91 18.49
C GLU A 264 -5.71 -34.44 18.25
N LYS A 265 -6.51 -35.16 19.06
CA LYS A 265 -6.68 -36.62 18.91
C LYS A 265 -7.65 -36.98 17.80
N THR A 266 -8.69 -36.19 17.61
CA THR A 266 -9.76 -36.41 16.63
C THR A 266 -9.32 -36.01 15.22
N TYR A 267 -8.57 -34.91 15.09
CA TYR A 267 -8.21 -34.29 13.82
C TYR A 267 -6.72 -34.42 13.50
N ARG A 268 -6.27 -35.66 13.30
CA ARG A 268 -4.85 -35.94 13.05
C ARG A 268 -4.49 -35.74 11.59
N VAL A 269 -3.32 -35.15 11.36
CA VAL A 269 -2.81 -34.85 10.03
C VAL A 269 -1.30 -35.05 9.95
N LYS A 270 -0.83 -35.41 8.75
CA LYS A 270 0.59 -35.64 8.51
C LYS A 270 1.44 -34.38 8.50
N TYR A 271 0.87 -33.27 8.05
CA TYR A 271 1.57 -32.01 7.88
C TYR A 271 1.82 -31.25 9.19
N ASP A 272 1.39 -31.80 10.32
CA ASP A 272 1.65 -31.33 11.70
C ASP A 272 2.99 -31.85 12.25
N ALA A 273 3.99 -32.07 11.38
CA ALA A 273 5.29 -32.53 11.81
C ALA A 273 6.06 -31.39 12.48
N VAL A 274 6.34 -31.54 13.79
CA VAL A 274 7.02 -30.50 14.60
C VAL A 274 8.50 -30.28 14.22
N HIS A 275 9.11 -31.26 13.57
CA HIS A 275 10.49 -31.20 13.07
C HIS A 275 10.72 -32.28 11.99
N ASP A 276 11.48 -31.92 10.96
CA ASP A 276 11.96 -32.84 9.92
C ASP A 276 13.33 -32.38 9.43
N LYS A 277 14.31 -33.30 9.39
CA LYS A 277 15.70 -32.97 9.01
C LYS A 277 15.84 -32.52 7.55
N SER A 278 14.89 -32.89 6.69
CA SER A 278 14.89 -32.51 5.28
C SER A 278 14.42 -31.07 5.04
N ILE A 279 13.81 -30.42 6.05
CA ILE A 279 13.32 -29.05 5.95
C ILE A 279 14.23 -28.12 6.76
N ALA A 280 15.12 -27.41 6.06
CA ALA A 280 16.05 -26.48 6.69
C ALA A 280 15.30 -25.39 7.46
N GLY A 281 15.63 -25.19 8.74
CA GLY A 281 15.07 -24.10 9.55
C GLY A 281 13.65 -24.32 10.06
N MET A 282 13.14 -25.56 10.02
CA MET A 282 11.93 -25.95 10.73
C MET A 282 12.24 -26.32 12.18
N TYR A 283 11.44 -25.82 13.11
CA TYR A 283 11.56 -25.94 14.55
C TYR A 283 10.17 -26.10 15.18
N VAL A 284 10.13 -26.59 16.41
CA VAL A 284 8.87 -26.82 17.15
C VAL A 284 8.03 -25.54 17.26
N ASN A 285 8.65 -24.37 17.37
CA ASN A 285 7.96 -23.10 17.55
C ASN A 285 7.55 -22.42 16.23
N ASN A 286 7.95 -22.94 15.06
CA ASN A 286 7.58 -22.37 13.77
C ASN A 286 6.93 -23.35 12.78
N HIS A 287 6.75 -24.62 13.15
CA HIS A 287 6.21 -25.64 12.25
C HIS A 287 4.81 -25.29 11.68
N HIS A 288 3.93 -24.63 12.44
CA HIS A 288 2.67 -24.10 11.90
C HIS A 288 2.91 -23.08 10.79
N ASN A 289 3.92 -22.20 10.92
CA ASN A 289 4.26 -21.24 9.87
C ASN A 289 4.98 -21.91 8.69
N ALA A 290 5.77 -22.95 8.95
CA ALA A 290 6.51 -23.69 7.93
C ALA A 290 5.61 -24.61 7.08
N SER A 291 4.57 -25.20 7.66
CA SER A 291 3.64 -26.08 6.94
C SER A 291 2.49 -25.29 6.35
N LEU A 292 2.42 -25.24 5.02
CA LEU A 292 1.47 -24.39 4.28
C LEU A 292 0.00 -24.76 4.53
N ALA A 293 -0.26 -26.00 4.97
CA ALA A 293 -1.60 -26.45 5.32
C ALA A 293 -2.14 -25.77 6.60
N HIS A 294 -1.30 -25.19 7.47
CA HIS A 294 -1.77 -24.48 8.67
C HIS A 294 -2.17 -23.02 8.39
N ASP A 295 -1.92 -22.49 7.20
CA ASP A 295 -2.47 -21.19 6.81
C ASP A 295 -4.01 -21.28 6.74
N PHE A 296 -4.70 -20.57 7.63
CA PHE A 296 -6.16 -20.61 7.73
C PHE A 296 -6.82 -19.76 6.63
N SER A 297 -6.59 -20.18 5.38
CA SER A 297 -7.00 -19.50 4.15
C SER A 297 -7.51 -20.51 3.11
N PRO A 298 -8.18 -20.06 2.04
CA PRO A 298 -8.57 -20.95 0.94
C PRO A 298 -7.39 -21.71 0.32
N LEU A 299 -6.19 -21.11 0.28
CA LEU A 299 -4.99 -21.77 -0.23
C LEU A 299 -4.48 -22.83 0.73
N GLY A 300 -4.43 -22.53 2.04
CA GLY A 300 -4.05 -23.53 3.03
C GLY A 300 -5.04 -24.70 3.12
N LEU A 301 -6.34 -24.45 2.93
CA LEU A 301 -7.34 -25.51 2.78
C LEU A 301 -7.05 -26.40 1.56
N LEU A 302 -6.74 -25.80 0.40
CA LEU A 302 -6.40 -26.56 -0.82
C LEU A 302 -5.16 -27.44 -0.59
N VAL A 303 -4.11 -26.88 0.02
CA VAL A 303 -2.90 -27.63 0.36
C VAL A 303 -3.21 -28.73 1.39
N GLY A 304 -4.00 -28.43 2.41
CA GLY A 304 -4.41 -29.37 3.45
C GLY A 304 -5.21 -30.55 2.91
N ILE A 305 -6.12 -30.31 1.95
CA ILE A 305 -6.84 -31.40 1.25
C ILE A 305 -5.85 -32.24 0.45
N MET A 306 -5.00 -31.60 -0.36
CA MET A 306 -4.01 -32.29 -1.19
C MET A 306 -3.06 -33.17 -0.36
N ASP A 307 -2.55 -32.64 0.75
CA ASP A 307 -1.61 -33.34 1.62
C ASP A 307 -2.26 -34.54 2.31
N GLN A 308 -3.51 -34.41 2.77
CA GLN A 308 -4.26 -35.52 3.35
C GLN A 308 -4.55 -36.64 2.33
N LEU A 309 -4.96 -36.28 1.10
CA LEU A 309 -5.31 -37.26 0.07
C LEU A 309 -4.11 -38.04 -0.46
N THR A 310 -2.93 -37.44 -0.43
CA THR A 310 -1.70 -38.04 -0.97
C THR A 310 -0.76 -38.58 0.10
N GLY A 311 -1.07 -38.34 1.38
CA GLY A 311 -0.25 -38.76 2.52
C GLY A 311 1.11 -38.07 2.59
N LYS A 312 1.25 -36.89 1.98
CA LYS A 312 2.45 -36.04 2.00
C LYS A 312 2.19 -34.76 2.79
N SER A 313 3.20 -33.92 2.93
CA SER A 313 3.16 -32.65 3.65
C SER A 313 3.98 -31.61 2.91
N THR A 314 3.41 -30.43 2.72
CA THR A 314 3.99 -29.34 1.95
C THR A 314 4.50 -28.25 2.89
N PHE A 315 5.82 -28.10 2.95
CA PHE A 315 6.51 -27.15 3.81
C PHE A 315 7.20 -26.06 2.99
N ILE A 316 7.40 -24.89 3.59
CA ILE A 316 8.26 -23.82 3.13
C ILE A 316 9.35 -23.56 4.17
N SER A 317 10.59 -23.40 3.70
CA SER A 317 11.71 -23.03 4.58
C SER A 317 11.88 -21.51 4.65
N ALA A 318 11.78 -20.92 5.83
CA ALA A 318 12.15 -19.51 6.03
C ALA A 318 13.63 -19.22 5.69
N LYS A 319 14.51 -20.23 5.79
CA LYS A 319 15.95 -20.05 5.54
C LYS A 319 16.31 -20.06 4.06
N THR A 320 15.65 -20.89 3.26
CA THR A 320 15.95 -21.01 1.82
C THR A 320 14.89 -20.38 0.93
N GLY A 321 13.66 -20.23 1.42
CA GLY A 321 12.48 -19.85 0.64
C GLY A 321 11.95 -21.00 -0.22
N GLU A 322 12.52 -22.19 -0.15
CA GLU A 322 12.12 -23.33 -0.98
C GLU A 322 10.87 -24.00 -0.43
N ILE A 323 10.01 -24.47 -1.34
CA ILE A 323 8.85 -25.29 -1.00
C ILE A 323 9.26 -26.75 -1.23
N SER A 324 9.06 -27.57 -0.21
CA SER A 324 9.39 -29.00 -0.22
C SER A 324 8.16 -29.82 0.13
N ARG A 325 8.02 -30.97 -0.52
CA ARG A 325 6.88 -31.85 -0.33
C ARG A 325 7.33 -33.26 0.00
N ILE A 326 7.16 -33.66 1.25
CA ILE A 326 7.74 -34.88 1.82
C ILE A 326 6.68 -35.76 2.47
N ALA A 327 6.98 -37.04 2.69
CA ALA A 327 6.16 -37.91 3.52
C ALA A 327 6.70 -37.86 4.95
N THR A 328 5.86 -37.43 5.90
CA THR A 328 6.21 -37.38 7.32
C THR A 328 5.76 -38.65 8.04
N ASN A 329 6.31 -38.86 9.24
CA ASN A 329 5.99 -40.01 10.10
C ASN A 329 4.69 -39.83 10.91
N ASN A 330 4.05 -38.66 10.83
CA ASN A 330 2.80 -38.39 11.53
C ASN A 330 1.65 -39.26 11.00
N LYS A 331 0.59 -39.39 11.80
CA LYS A 331 -0.61 -40.13 11.42
C LYS A 331 -1.61 -39.17 10.78
N ASN A 332 -2.28 -39.63 9.74
CA ASN A 332 -3.44 -38.95 9.18
C ASN A 332 -4.71 -39.66 9.64
N THR A 333 -5.81 -38.93 9.78
CA THR A 333 -7.15 -39.54 9.89
C THR A 333 -7.46 -40.30 8.60
N GLU A 334 -8.01 -41.51 8.71
CA GLU A 334 -8.40 -42.30 7.54
C GLU A 334 -9.62 -41.70 6.85
N LEU A 335 -9.46 -41.30 5.59
CA LEU A 335 -10.53 -40.74 4.76
C LEU A 335 -11.20 -41.86 3.96
N GLN A 336 -12.46 -42.17 4.29
CA GLN A 336 -13.24 -43.23 3.66
C GLN A 336 -14.17 -42.71 2.56
N GLY A 337 -14.60 -43.60 1.67
CA GLY A 337 -15.57 -43.30 0.61
C GLY A 337 -14.97 -42.91 -0.74
N ASN A 338 -15.82 -42.36 -1.62
CA ASN A 338 -15.44 -41.87 -2.94
C ASN A 338 -14.65 -40.55 -2.86
N ILE A 339 -14.13 -40.05 -3.98
CA ILE A 339 -13.28 -38.85 -4.00
C ILE A 339 -13.97 -37.61 -3.41
N ILE A 340 -15.26 -37.42 -3.67
CA ILE A 340 -16.04 -36.28 -3.13
C ILE A 340 -16.15 -36.40 -1.61
N GLN A 341 -16.48 -37.59 -1.10
CA GLN A 341 -16.55 -37.88 0.33
C GLN A 341 -15.19 -37.68 1.00
N LYS A 342 -14.09 -38.11 0.37
CA LYS A 342 -12.73 -37.88 0.86
C LYS A 342 -12.38 -36.40 0.92
N ILE A 343 -12.77 -35.60 -0.08
CA ILE A 343 -12.57 -34.14 -0.07
C ILE A 343 -13.35 -33.50 1.08
N ILE A 344 -14.63 -33.83 1.26
CA ILE A 344 -15.43 -33.31 2.37
C ILE A 344 -14.83 -33.73 3.72
N GLY A 345 -14.40 -34.98 3.84
CA GLY A 345 -13.71 -35.50 5.02
C GLY A 345 -12.41 -34.75 5.30
N ALA A 346 -11.58 -34.52 4.28
CA ALA A 346 -10.33 -33.77 4.38
C ALA A 346 -10.56 -32.32 4.79
N THR A 347 -11.59 -31.65 4.25
CA THR A 347 -12.00 -30.30 4.62
C THR A 347 -12.42 -30.23 6.09
N ASN A 348 -13.26 -31.17 6.54
CA ASN A 348 -13.70 -31.24 7.94
C ASN A 348 -12.53 -31.52 8.89
N ASN A 349 -11.63 -32.42 8.51
CA ASN A 349 -10.46 -32.79 9.31
C ASN A 349 -9.46 -31.62 9.40
N TRP A 350 -9.19 -30.96 8.27
CA TRP A 350 -8.37 -29.74 8.22
C TRP A 350 -8.95 -28.63 9.11
N PHE A 351 -10.24 -28.35 9.00
CA PHE A 351 -10.88 -27.30 9.82
C PHE A 351 -10.80 -27.62 11.31
N GLY A 352 -11.07 -28.87 11.69
CA GLY A 352 -10.98 -29.32 13.08
C GLY A 352 -9.56 -29.25 13.65
N HIS A 353 -8.55 -29.56 12.83
CA HIS A 353 -7.14 -29.43 13.18
C HIS A 353 -6.73 -27.95 13.34
N CYS A 354 -7.06 -27.09 12.37
CA CYS A 354 -6.81 -25.65 12.52
C CYS A 354 -7.49 -25.06 13.77
N MET A 355 -8.66 -25.56 14.15
CA MET A 355 -9.35 -25.14 15.38
C MET A 355 -8.61 -25.51 16.67
N SER A 356 -7.86 -26.63 16.72
CA SER A 356 -6.99 -26.87 17.89
C SER A 356 -5.84 -25.87 17.91
N ASP A 357 -5.20 -25.66 16.77
CA ASP A 357 -3.91 -24.97 16.70
C ASP A 357 -4.04 -23.46 16.82
N ILE A 358 -5.20 -22.89 16.45
CA ILE A 358 -5.44 -21.44 16.60
C ILE A 358 -5.38 -20.99 18.06
N VAL A 359 -5.70 -21.89 19.00
CA VAL A 359 -5.57 -21.68 20.44
C VAL A 359 -4.39 -22.45 21.03
N GLY A 360 -3.38 -22.79 20.24
CA GLY A 360 -2.17 -23.49 20.68
C GLY A 360 -2.40 -24.90 21.23
N SER A 361 -1.31 -25.60 21.55
CA SER A 361 -1.35 -27.02 21.88
C SER A 361 -1.75 -27.32 23.33
N SER A 362 -2.23 -28.54 23.57
CA SER A 362 -2.65 -29.02 24.90
C SER A 362 -1.52 -29.05 25.95
N GLY A 363 -0.26 -29.04 25.50
CA GLY A 363 0.94 -29.01 26.33
C GLY A 363 1.55 -27.62 26.52
N SER A 364 1.02 -26.59 25.86
CA SER A 364 1.59 -25.24 25.90
C SER A 364 1.41 -24.58 27.27
N LYS A 365 2.46 -23.93 27.77
CA LYS A 365 2.36 -22.98 28.89
C LYS A 365 1.92 -21.62 28.35
N GLY A 366 0.90 -21.00 28.94
CA GLY A 366 0.40 -19.70 28.50
C GLY A 366 -0.45 -19.77 27.21
N ARG A 367 -0.25 -18.84 26.27
CA ARG A 367 -1.09 -18.74 25.05
C ARG A 367 -0.77 -19.77 23.97
N GLY A 368 0.40 -20.41 24.00
CA GLY A 368 0.85 -21.34 22.96
C GLY A 368 1.04 -20.68 21.60
N GLN A 369 1.62 -21.39 20.62
CA GLN A 369 1.72 -20.88 19.25
C GLN A 369 0.39 -21.04 18.52
N GLY A 370 -0.09 -19.97 17.89
CA GLY A 370 -1.31 -20.00 17.07
C GLY A 370 -1.02 -20.44 15.64
N LEU A 371 -2.01 -20.26 14.77
CA LEU A 371 -1.84 -20.39 13.32
C LEU A 371 -1.18 -19.15 12.70
N PRO A 372 -0.43 -19.27 11.61
CA PRO A 372 0.10 -18.11 10.89
C PRO A 372 -1.03 -17.19 10.47
N ALA A 373 -0.79 -15.87 10.53
CA ALA A 373 -1.71 -14.88 9.99
C ALA A 373 -1.99 -15.17 8.50
N PRO A 374 -3.14 -14.72 7.95
CA PRO A 374 -3.49 -15.03 6.57
C PRO A 374 -2.36 -14.69 5.59
N PHE A 375 -1.98 -15.65 4.75
CA PHE A 375 -0.88 -15.57 3.78
C PHE A 375 0.53 -15.38 4.36
N TRP A 376 0.71 -15.36 5.68
CA TRP A 376 1.99 -15.07 6.33
C TRP A 376 3.08 -16.07 5.96
N SER A 377 2.72 -17.36 5.89
CA SER A 377 3.64 -18.44 5.52
C SER A 377 4.28 -18.23 4.15
N TYR A 378 3.55 -17.67 3.17
CA TYR A 378 4.10 -17.48 1.82
C TYR A 378 5.15 -16.37 1.75
N LEU A 379 5.16 -15.43 2.70
CA LEU A 379 6.18 -14.38 2.77
C LEU A 379 7.59 -14.96 2.99
N GLN A 380 7.69 -16.22 3.46
CA GLN A 380 8.97 -16.93 3.55
C GLN A 380 9.64 -17.13 2.17
N LYS A 381 8.91 -17.00 1.05
CA LYS A 381 9.49 -16.96 -0.29
C LYS A 381 10.41 -15.76 -0.51
N LEU A 382 10.21 -14.67 0.23
CA LEU A 382 10.94 -13.41 0.07
C LEU A 382 12.30 -13.51 0.78
N ASN A 383 13.17 -14.39 0.30
CA ASN A 383 14.46 -14.66 0.93
C ASN A 383 15.57 -13.72 0.43
N PHE A 384 15.32 -12.42 0.51
CA PHE A 384 16.27 -11.36 0.18
C PHE A 384 16.30 -10.31 1.30
N GLY A 385 17.28 -9.40 1.23
CA GLY A 385 17.48 -8.34 2.22
C GLY A 385 18.30 -8.80 3.44
N LYS A 386 18.75 -7.82 4.24
CA LYS A 386 19.57 -8.02 5.45
C LYS A 386 19.07 -7.11 6.58
N VAL A 387 17.95 -7.49 7.17
CA VAL A 387 17.35 -6.77 8.30
C VAL A 387 18.12 -7.12 9.56
N LYS A 388 18.74 -6.11 10.19
CA LYS A 388 19.49 -6.27 11.44
C LYS A 388 18.56 -6.11 12.63
N LEU A 389 18.47 -7.16 13.46
CA LEU A 389 17.81 -7.08 14.76
C LEU A 389 18.80 -6.61 15.85
N SER A 390 18.29 -6.16 17.01
CA SER A 390 19.09 -5.74 18.17
C SER A 390 20.17 -6.73 18.64
N ASN A 391 20.03 -8.01 18.31
CA ASN A 391 21.00 -9.06 18.65
C ASN A 391 22.08 -9.26 17.56
N ASN A 392 22.27 -8.29 16.66
CA ASN A 392 23.17 -8.33 15.50
C ASN A 392 22.90 -9.48 14.52
N LYS A 393 21.75 -10.16 14.60
CA LYS A 393 21.35 -11.16 13.63
C LYS A 393 20.82 -10.47 12.38
N GLU A 394 21.41 -10.78 11.23
CA GLU A 394 20.90 -10.41 9.92
C GLU A 394 19.86 -11.43 9.45
N LEU A 395 18.67 -10.96 9.12
CA LEU A 395 17.56 -11.77 8.62
C LEU A 395 17.14 -11.30 7.22
N SER A 396 16.86 -12.23 6.32
CA SER A 396 16.07 -11.92 5.12
C SER A 396 14.62 -11.58 5.50
N ILE A 397 13.83 -11.04 4.56
CA ILE A 397 12.41 -10.77 4.80
C ILE A 397 11.66 -12.06 5.21
N GLY A 398 11.92 -13.19 4.53
CA GLY A 398 11.32 -14.47 4.88
C GLY A 398 11.71 -14.98 6.27
N GLN A 399 12.94 -14.75 6.70
CA GLN A 399 13.37 -15.10 8.06
C GLN A 399 12.80 -14.13 9.12
N LEU A 400 12.59 -12.86 8.76
CA LEU A 400 11.97 -11.86 9.64
C LEU A 400 10.51 -12.21 9.92
N THR A 401 9.73 -12.60 8.91
CA THR A 401 8.32 -12.99 9.12
C THR A 401 8.19 -14.24 9.98
N ASP A 402 9.09 -15.20 9.79
CA ASP A 402 9.17 -16.38 10.66
C ASP A 402 9.57 -16.02 12.10
N TRP A 403 10.52 -15.09 12.27
CA TRP A 403 10.87 -14.56 13.57
C TRP A 403 9.68 -13.84 14.24
N MET A 404 8.93 -13.03 13.51
CA MET A 404 7.72 -12.36 14.04
C MET A 404 6.68 -13.38 14.51
N PHE A 405 6.44 -14.42 13.71
CA PHE A 405 5.53 -15.51 14.07
C PHE A 405 5.95 -16.18 15.38
N GLN A 406 7.23 -16.57 15.50
CA GLN A 406 7.77 -17.18 16.71
C GLN A 406 7.64 -16.27 17.95
N ASN A 407 7.69 -14.95 17.76
CA ASN A 407 7.53 -13.95 18.83
C ASN A 407 6.06 -13.58 19.11
N GLY A 408 5.11 -14.28 18.51
CA GLY A 408 3.68 -14.18 18.83
C GLY A 408 2.84 -13.46 17.77
N TYR A 409 3.39 -13.14 16.60
CA TYR A 409 2.60 -12.62 15.48
C TYR A 409 1.86 -13.73 14.73
N ASP A 410 0.74 -14.18 15.31
CA ASP A 410 -0.13 -15.21 14.75
C ASP A 410 -1.52 -14.62 14.38
N THR A 411 -2.45 -15.45 13.89
CA THR A 411 -3.80 -15.02 13.49
C THR A 411 -4.53 -14.23 14.58
N ARG A 412 -4.29 -14.52 15.86
CA ARG A 412 -4.93 -13.81 16.97
C ARG A 412 -4.37 -12.40 17.11
N ALA A 413 -3.05 -12.25 16.98
CA ALA A 413 -2.40 -10.94 16.94
C ALA A 413 -2.84 -10.12 15.72
N PHE A 414 -2.89 -10.74 14.54
CA PHE A 414 -3.41 -10.11 13.32
C PHE A 414 -4.86 -9.62 13.50
N VAL A 415 -5.75 -10.42 14.10
CA VAL A 415 -7.13 -10.02 14.38
C VAL A 415 -7.18 -8.88 15.41
N ALA A 416 -6.29 -8.86 16.41
CA ALA A 416 -6.21 -7.74 17.35
C ALA A 416 -5.82 -6.43 16.65
N GLU A 417 -4.83 -6.46 15.76
CA GLU A 417 -4.43 -5.31 14.93
C GLU A 417 -5.55 -4.89 13.94
N LEU A 418 -6.37 -5.83 13.46
CA LEU A 418 -7.44 -5.52 12.52
C LEU A 418 -8.60 -4.74 13.16
N ILE A 419 -8.81 -4.85 14.47
CA ILE A 419 -9.93 -4.20 15.17
C ILE A 419 -9.90 -2.67 15.01
N PRO A 420 -8.80 -1.95 15.33
CA PRO A 420 -8.69 -0.51 15.05
C PRO A 420 -8.98 -0.15 13.59
N VAL A 421 -8.50 -0.95 12.64
CA VAL A 421 -8.69 -0.70 11.21
C VAL A 421 -10.17 -0.75 10.82
N ILE A 422 -10.88 -1.79 11.27
CA ILE A 422 -12.31 -1.94 11.04
C ILE A 422 -13.10 -0.80 11.69
N ILE A 423 -12.70 -0.32 12.87
CA ILE A 423 -13.39 0.76 13.58
C ILE A 423 -13.39 2.03 12.72
N PHE A 424 -12.24 2.55 12.31
CA PHE A 424 -12.23 3.81 11.55
C PHE A 424 -12.86 3.66 10.17
N GLU A 425 -12.68 2.50 9.51
CA GLU A 425 -13.32 2.25 8.22
C GLU A 425 -14.85 2.22 8.36
N THR A 426 -15.36 1.57 9.40
CA THR A 426 -16.81 1.53 9.67
C THR A 426 -17.33 2.93 9.95
N LEU A 427 -16.65 3.73 10.77
CA LEU A 427 -17.04 5.11 11.04
C LEU A 427 -17.11 5.97 9.77
N ILE A 428 -16.10 5.89 8.90
CA ILE A 428 -16.08 6.61 7.63
C ILE A 428 -17.22 6.15 6.72
N ARG A 429 -17.49 4.84 6.64
CA ARG A 429 -18.59 4.30 5.82
C ARG A 429 -19.96 4.68 6.38
N CYS A 430 -20.14 4.71 7.70
CA CYS A 430 -21.35 5.20 8.36
C CYS A 430 -21.57 6.68 8.09
N TYR A 431 -20.52 7.49 8.18
CA TYR A 431 -20.57 8.91 7.84
C TYR A 431 -20.94 9.14 6.38
N TRP A 432 -20.29 8.41 5.46
CA TRP A 432 -20.61 8.45 4.05
C TRP A 432 -22.06 8.08 3.80
N PHE A 433 -22.52 6.96 4.37
CA PHE A 433 -23.92 6.54 4.26
C PHE A 433 -24.87 7.63 4.75
N TYR A 434 -24.58 8.24 5.90
CA TYR A 434 -25.36 9.33 6.45
C TYR A 434 -25.45 10.51 5.48
N LYS A 435 -24.29 10.98 4.95
CA LYS A 435 -24.25 12.10 4.01
C LYS A 435 -25.00 11.78 2.71
N GLN A 436 -24.78 10.61 2.13
CA GLN A 436 -25.49 10.21 0.90
C GLN A 436 -27.00 10.10 1.11
N LYS A 437 -27.44 9.50 2.22
CA LYS A 437 -28.85 9.21 2.46
C LYS A 437 -29.65 10.43 2.92
N PHE A 438 -29.13 11.16 3.90
CA PHE A 438 -29.89 12.20 4.60
C PHE A 438 -29.59 13.61 4.08
N TYR A 439 -28.35 13.87 3.67
CA TYR A 439 -27.98 15.19 3.13
C TYR A 439 -28.30 15.29 1.64
N TYR A 440 -27.84 14.32 0.82
CA TYR A 440 -28.09 14.32 -0.63
C TYR A 440 -29.39 13.60 -1.05
N GLY A 441 -30.15 13.03 -0.12
CA GLY A 441 -31.45 12.42 -0.39
C GLY A 441 -31.42 11.16 -1.26
N LYS A 442 -30.27 10.49 -1.41
CA LYS A 442 -30.14 9.32 -2.30
C LYS A 442 -30.92 8.11 -1.82
N SER A 443 -31.13 7.12 -2.70
CA SER A 443 -31.72 5.85 -2.30
C SER A 443 -30.78 5.09 -1.34
N PHE A 444 -31.35 4.18 -0.55
CA PHE A 444 -30.56 3.36 0.38
C PHE A 444 -29.48 2.54 -0.33
N LYS A 445 -29.81 1.98 -1.51
CA LYS A 445 -28.91 1.19 -2.34
C LYS A 445 -27.74 2.02 -2.88
N GLU A 446 -27.99 3.27 -3.28
CA GLU A 446 -26.95 4.19 -3.74
C GLU A 446 -26.07 4.70 -2.61
N SER A 447 -26.63 4.78 -1.39
CA SER A 447 -25.91 5.23 -0.19
C SER A 447 -24.98 4.15 0.37
N LEU A 448 -25.30 2.86 0.18
CA LEU A 448 -24.44 1.72 0.46
C LEU A 448 -23.42 1.51 -0.68
N SER A 449 -22.57 2.50 -0.95
CA SER A 449 -21.51 2.31 -1.94
C SER A 449 -20.46 1.31 -1.40
N ILE A 450 -20.65 0.03 -1.71
CA ILE A 450 -19.83 -1.05 -1.15
C ILE A 450 -18.39 -1.05 -1.70
N ALA A 451 -18.11 -0.50 -2.90
CA ALA A 451 -16.73 -0.54 -3.42
C ALA A 451 -16.32 0.48 -4.51
N ASN A 452 -17.21 1.34 -5.04
CA ASN A 452 -16.93 2.03 -6.32
C ASN A 452 -17.18 3.55 -6.30
N SER A 453 -17.31 4.18 -5.14
CA SER A 453 -17.29 5.64 -5.05
C SER A 453 -15.84 6.12 -4.98
N ARG A 454 -15.46 7.01 -5.91
CA ARG A 454 -14.14 7.69 -5.90
C ARG A 454 -13.95 8.45 -4.59
N GLU A 455 -14.94 9.23 -4.20
CA GLU A 455 -14.91 10.05 -2.99
C GLU A 455 -14.82 9.22 -1.71
N LEU A 456 -15.62 8.15 -1.58
CA LEU A 456 -15.51 7.25 -0.43
C LEU A 456 -14.11 6.61 -0.37
N SER A 457 -13.57 6.17 -1.51
CA SER A 457 -12.22 5.60 -1.57
C SER A 457 -11.15 6.62 -1.16
N ARG A 458 -11.36 7.91 -1.47
CA ARG A 458 -10.48 9.00 -1.06
C ARG A 458 -10.54 9.25 0.45
N LEU A 459 -11.74 9.32 1.04
CA LEU A 459 -11.90 9.45 2.50
C LEU A 459 -11.27 8.27 3.24
N LEU A 460 -11.50 7.06 2.74
CA LEU A 460 -10.91 5.83 3.25
C LEU A 460 -9.37 5.85 3.16
N LEU A 461 -8.81 6.37 2.08
CA LEU A 461 -7.35 6.56 1.93
C LEU A 461 -6.81 7.58 2.93
N VAL A 462 -7.45 8.75 3.07
CA VAL A 462 -7.03 9.78 4.04
C VAL A 462 -7.09 9.26 5.48
N GLY A 463 -8.17 8.56 5.83
CA GLY A 463 -8.31 7.91 7.12
C GLY A 463 -7.19 6.89 7.36
N ASN A 464 -6.95 5.98 6.41
CA ASN A 464 -5.89 4.98 6.59
C ASN A 464 -4.48 5.63 6.66
N ALA A 465 -4.18 6.61 5.81
CA ALA A 465 -2.90 7.33 5.85
C ALA A 465 -2.68 8.01 7.22
N THR A 466 -3.74 8.59 7.80
CA THR A 466 -3.71 9.18 9.15
C THR A 466 -3.43 8.11 10.20
N PHE A 467 -4.19 7.02 10.19
CA PHE A 467 -4.01 5.90 11.12
C PHE A 467 -2.59 5.32 11.06
N THR A 468 -2.13 4.98 9.86
CA THR A 468 -0.81 4.39 9.62
C THR A 468 0.33 5.34 10.00
N SER A 469 0.17 6.66 9.81
CA SER A 469 1.15 7.65 10.24
C SER A 469 1.31 7.67 11.77
N ILE A 470 0.19 7.66 12.51
CA ILE A 470 0.20 7.62 13.98
C ILE A 470 0.84 6.34 14.47
N ASP A 471 0.43 5.20 13.91
CA ASP A 471 0.92 3.88 14.29
C ASP A 471 2.41 3.69 13.98
N THR A 472 2.86 4.08 12.78
CA THR A 472 4.28 4.05 12.40
C THR A 472 5.11 4.96 13.30
N THR A 473 4.58 6.12 13.66
CA THR A 473 5.22 7.03 14.63
C THR A 473 5.33 6.38 16.00
N HIS A 474 4.26 5.73 16.48
CA HIS A 474 4.27 5.00 17.74
C HIS A 474 5.29 3.86 17.75
N ALA A 475 5.34 3.04 16.70
CA ALA A 475 6.30 1.96 16.53
C ALA A 475 7.74 2.48 16.51
N THR A 476 7.98 3.61 15.82
CA THR A 476 9.30 4.28 15.78
C THR A 476 9.70 4.73 17.17
N ILE A 477 8.83 5.44 17.90
CA ILE A 477 9.10 5.90 19.27
C ILE A 477 9.41 4.72 20.19
N LYS A 478 8.64 3.63 20.12
CA LYS A 478 8.91 2.40 20.90
C LYS A 478 10.26 1.79 20.57
N GLY A 479 10.62 1.73 19.28
CA GLY A 479 11.92 1.25 18.82
C GLY A 479 13.08 2.12 19.32
N VAL A 480 12.94 3.44 19.31
CA VAL A 480 13.96 4.39 19.81
C VAL A 480 14.12 4.31 21.33
N ILE A 481 13.01 4.23 22.07
CA ILE A 481 13.05 4.10 23.53
C ILE A 481 13.82 2.84 23.95
N LYS A 482 13.61 1.72 23.24
CA LYS A 482 14.25 0.45 23.58
C LYS A 482 15.77 0.45 23.40
N THR A 483 16.30 1.26 22.47
CA THR A 483 17.74 1.40 22.24
C THR A 483 18.38 2.49 23.10
N GLY A 484 17.60 3.21 23.91
CA GLY A 484 18.09 4.37 24.66
C GLY A 484 18.42 5.58 23.78
N GLY A 485 17.84 5.68 22.57
CA GLY A 485 18.05 6.82 21.66
C GLY A 485 19.13 6.62 20.60
N HIS A 486 19.81 5.47 20.56
CA HIS A 486 20.92 5.21 19.62
C HIS A 486 20.47 4.72 18.22
N GLY A 487 19.17 4.68 17.95
CA GLY A 487 18.58 4.22 16.68
C GLY A 487 17.23 3.53 16.90
N VAL A 488 16.57 3.09 15.82
CA VAL A 488 15.29 2.37 15.93
C VAL A 488 15.55 0.86 16.04
N ASP A 489 15.14 0.21 17.14
CA ASP A 489 15.13 -1.26 17.17
C ASP A 489 14.08 -1.80 16.19
N ILE A 490 14.55 -2.37 15.08
CA ILE A 490 13.69 -2.91 14.03
C ILE A 490 12.79 -4.03 14.56
N GLY A 491 13.28 -4.86 15.50
CA GLY A 491 12.51 -5.95 16.07
C GLY A 491 11.27 -5.46 16.81
N THR A 492 11.43 -4.45 17.67
CA THR A 492 10.30 -3.79 18.31
C THR A 492 9.43 -3.04 17.29
N PHE A 493 10.02 -2.28 16.37
CA PHE A 493 9.26 -1.56 15.35
C PHE A 493 8.30 -2.49 14.57
N VAL A 494 8.78 -3.61 14.03
CA VAL A 494 7.94 -4.53 13.25
C VAL A 494 6.92 -5.27 14.12
N MET A 495 7.19 -5.46 15.41
CA MET A 495 6.21 -6.06 16.34
C MET A 495 5.19 -5.05 16.86
N THR A 496 5.44 -3.75 16.71
CA THR A 496 4.51 -2.68 17.12
C THR A 496 3.65 -2.17 15.97
N VAL A 497 4.23 -1.95 14.78
CA VAL A 497 3.49 -1.39 13.64
C VAL A 497 2.32 -2.29 13.25
N ASN A 498 1.18 -1.72 12.91
CA ASN A 498 -0.05 -2.40 12.51
C ASN A 498 0.01 -2.84 11.03
N LYS A 499 0.15 -4.14 10.80
CA LYS A 499 0.39 -4.71 9.46
C LYS A 499 -0.89 -4.70 8.62
N PRO A 500 -2.07 -5.06 9.15
CA PRO A 500 -3.34 -4.86 8.43
C PRO A 500 -3.53 -3.43 7.93
N GLY A 501 -3.21 -2.43 8.77
CA GLY A 501 -3.26 -1.01 8.41
C GLY A 501 -2.38 -0.67 7.21
N LEU A 502 -1.10 -1.10 7.24
CA LEU A 502 -0.15 -0.91 6.13
C LEU A 502 -0.61 -1.59 4.83
N VAL A 503 -1.14 -2.81 4.92
CA VAL A 503 -1.66 -3.54 3.74
C VAL A 503 -2.86 -2.82 3.15
N ASP A 504 -3.79 -2.38 4.00
CA ASP A 504 -4.98 -1.63 3.58
C ASP A 504 -4.60 -0.25 3.03
N LEU A 505 -3.54 0.41 3.54
CA LEU A 505 -3.01 1.66 2.97
C LEU A 505 -2.56 1.45 1.53
N GLY A 506 -1.77 0.40 1.28
CA GLY A 506 -1.29 0.05 -0.05
C GLY A 506 -2.45 -0.25 -1.01
N PHE A 507 -3.43 -1.04 -0.55
CA PHE A 507 -4.61 -1.37 -1.33
C PHE A 507 -5.44 -0.12 -1.68
N ARG A 508 -5.70 0.76 -0.70
CA ARG A 508 -6.46 2.01 -0.90
C ARG A 508 -5.73 3.00 -1.78
N SER A 509 -4.40 3.08 -1.66
CA SER A 509 -3.59 3.94 -2.53
C SER A 509 -3.73 3.50 -3.99
N PHE A 510 -3.62 2.20 -4.25
CA PHE A 510 -3.84 1.65 -5.59
C PHE A 510 -5.28 1.84 -6.08
N GLN A 511 -6.28 1.55 -5.23
CA GLN A 511 -7.68 1.71 -5.56
C GLN A 511 -8.01 3.16 -5.93
N ASN A 512 -7.56 4.12 -5.12
CA ASN A 512 -7.78 5.54 -5.38
C ASN A 512 -7.10 5.98 -6.68
N ALA A 513 -5.81 5.64 -6.88
CA ALA A 513 -5.10 5.95 -8.11
C ALA A 513 -5.81 5.38 -9.36
N ARG A 514 -6.31 4.14 -9.29
CA ARG A 514 -7.08 3.52 -10.37
C ARG A 514 -8.39 4.27 -10.65
N LEU A 515 -9.11 4.68 -9.61
CA LEU A 515 -10.38 5.41 -9.74
C LEU A 515 -10.17 6.82 -10.31
N GLU A 516 -9.11 7.52 -9.88
CA GLU A 516 -8.73 8.82 -10.45
C GLU A 516 -8.37 8.72 -11.93
N LEU A 517 -7.56 7.74 -12.31
CA LEU A 517 -7.21 7.51 -13.71
C LEU A 517 -8.44 7.20 -14.57
N LYS A 518 -9.40 6.41 -14.04
CA LYS A 518 -10.66 6.11 -14.72
C LYS A 518 -11.51 7.37 -14.88
N HIS A 519 -11.61 8.18 -13.84
CA HIS A 519 -12.36 9.44 -13.88
C HIS A 519 -11.73 10.42 -14.88
N LYS A 520 -10.42 10.64 -14.85
CA LYS A 520 -9.72 11.51 -15.80
C LYS A 520 -9.98 11.12 -17.25
N LYS A 521 -9.91 9.81 -17.56
CA LYS A 521 -10.26 9.30 -18.90
C LYS A 521 -11.71 9.59 -19.29
N HIS A 522 -12.64 9.49 -18.34
CA HIS A 522 -14.05 9.76 -18.59
C HIS A 522 -14.31 11.25 -18.84
N VAL A 523 -13.73 12.12 -18.01
CA VAL A 523 -13.83 13.58 -18.15
C VAL A 523 -13.25 14.03 -19.48
N ASN A 524 -12.04 13.58 -19.85
CA ASN A 524 -11.44 13.92 -21.15
C ASN A 524 -12.34 13.51 -22.31
N LYS A 525 -12.96 12.32 -22.24
CA LYS A 525 -13.90 11.86 -23.26
C LYS A 525 -15.13 12.76 -23.36
N ILE A 526 -15.72 13.17 -22.24
CA ILE A 526 -16.89 14.08 -22.23
C ILE A 526 -16.49 15.44 -22.79
N ILE A 527 -15.35 15.99 -22.36
CA ILE A 527 -14.84 17.27 -22.85
C ILE A 527 -14.67 17.22 -24.37
N ASP A 528 -14.03 16.17 -24.90
CA ASP A 528 -13.85 16.00 -26.35
C ASP A 528 -15.18 15.92 -27.11
N GLU A 529 -16.19 15.24 -26.55
CA GLU A 529 -17.52 15.14 -27.14
C GLU A 529 -18.28 16.48 -27.09
N ASP A 530 -18.27 17.17 -25.96
CA ASP A 530 -18.97 18.44 -25.74
C ASP A 530 -18.35 19.59 -26.54
N ILE A 531 -17.01 19.69 -26.61
CA ILE A 531 -16.32 20.67 -27.47
C ILE A 531 -16.77 20.50 -28.93
N VAL A 532 -16.84 19.26 -29.41
CA VAL A 532 -17.28 18.96 -30.78
C VAL A 532 -18.75 19.34 -31.01
N VAL A 533 -19.62 19.20 -30.00
CA VAL A 533 -21.02 19.61 -30.08
C VAL A 533 -21.15 21.13 -30.10
N GLU A 534 -20.46 21.82 -29.19
CA GLU A 534 -20.54 23.26 -29.03
C GLU A 534 -19.95 24.00 -30.24
N TYR A 535 -18.84 23.52 -30.77
CA TYR A 535 -18.27 24.07 -32.00
C TYR A 535 -19.22 23.95 -33.19
N LYS A 536 -19.92 22.82 -33.34
CA LYS A 536 -20.95 22.68 -34.38
C LYS A 536 -22.08 23.69 -34.19
N ARG A 537 -22.49 23.95 -32.95
CA ARG A 537 -23.49 24.98 -32.62
C ARG A 537 -23.02 26.35 -33.10
N VAL A 538 -21.80 26.76 -32.73
CA VAL A 538 -21.20 28.05 -33.12
C VAL A 538 -21.07 28.17 -34.64
N MET A 539 -20.51 27.17 -35.32
CA MET A 539 -20.34 27.19 -36.78
C MET A 539 -21.67 27.13 -37.56
N SER A 540 -22.72 26.54 -36.98
CA SER A 540 -24.05 26.54 -37.58
C SER A 540 -24.86 27.82 -37.31
N SER A 541 -24.41 28.64 -36.36
CA SER A 541 -25.08 29.89 -36.02
C SER A 541 -24.67 30.97 -37.02
N ARG A 542 -25.67 31.51 -37.74
CA ARG A 542 -25.46 32.47 -38.83
C ARG A 542 -24.84 33.81 -38.39
N GLY A 543 -24.83 34.13 -37.09
CA GLY A 543 -24.40 35.42 -36.56
C GLY A 543 -22.96 35.48 -36.03
N VAL A 544 -22.08 34.55 -36.39
CA VAL A 544 -20.65 34.59 -36.00
C VAL A 544 -19.76 35.18 -37.10
N PHE A 545 -20.29 35.26 -38.33
CA PHE A 545 -19.61 35.81 -39.50
C PHE A 545 -20.35 37.00 -40.13
N GLU A 546 -21.38 37.52 -39.44
CA GLU A 546 -21.91 38.88 -39.59
C GLU A 546 -21.27 39.75 -38.50
#